data_AF-A0A5X9WAM7-F1
#
_entry.id   AF-A0A5X9WAM7-F1
#
_cell.length_a   1.000
_cell.length_b   1.000
_cell.length_c   1.000
_cell.angle_alpha   90.00
_cell.angle_beta   90.00
_cell.angle_gamma   90.00
#
_symmetry.space_group_name_H-M   'P 1'
#
loop_
_entity.id
_entity.type
_entity.pdbx_description
1 polymer ?
#
loop_
_entity_poly.entity_id
_entity_poly.type
_entity_poly.pdbx_seq_one_letter_code
_entity_poly.pdbx_strand_id
1 'polypeptide(L)'
;IPEEDKSAPKIEGSSAMIPDGAVQRATLPTTNVARDMMKNGAEEHLRLAIQMAQERALQYQSIVDQEAERLQAEIDALGDKEPEGMHPGQRLLGLISDAAYYMNDFISRLAAIYQSEQKLRQGDEKLRQSARQQAFKEAEAREKLELARLQAEQRGKEIEYRIGADARAARVIAAAIRMREREELDDIGVAEYIERQGVSVPAILAARAAKAITLLEPPVSDVNDVDDEQLDKEAREFATLQANHPQWLAERRADVATIVEELGCGDYDRNGERKAGEFEANDEELDIDPSATAEIYGDYDASDAGYDAGDDDIAIEPPEDD
;
A
#
# COMPACT_ATOMS: atom_id res chain seq x y z
N ILE A 1 -72.57 -44.71 71.70
CA ILE A 1 -71.44 -43.88 71.23
C ILE A 1 -72.05 -42.83 70.30
N PRO A 2 -72.26 -41.59 70.75
CA PRO A 2 -72.84 -40.53 69.92
C PRO A 2 -71.77 -39.61 69.29
N GLU A 3 -72.27 -38.77 68.39
CA GLU A 3 -71.65 -38.06 67.27
C GLU A 3 -70.72 -36.86 67.58
N GLU A 4 -70.00 -36.50 66.51
CA GLU A 4 -69.37 -35.22 66.10
C GLU A 4 -69.15 -34.11 67.12
N ASP A 5 -67.88 -33.68 67.24
CA ASP A 5 -67.55 -32.27 67.42
C ASP A 5 -66.39 -31.90 66.47
N LYS A 6 -66.72 -31.08 65.45
CA LYS A 6 -65.77 -30.55 64.47
C LYS A 6 -65.09 -29.34 65.10
N SER A 7 -63.84 -29.50 65.53
CA SER A 7 -63.06 -28.38 66.04
C SER A 7 -62.80 -27.35 64.95
N ALA A 8 -63.08 -26.09 65.27
CA ALA A 8 -62.83 -24.93 64.44
C ALA A 8 -61.33 -24.78 64.10
N PRO A 9 -60.97 -24.32 62.88
CA PRO A 9 -59.59 -23.98 62.57
C PRO A 9 -59.19 -22.71 63.32
N LYS A 10 -58.08 -22.80 64.06
CA LYS A 10 -57.34 -21.69 64.66
C LYS A 10 -56.96 -20.68 63.58
N ILE A 11 -57.39 -19.43 63.76
CA ILE A 11 -56.89 -18.28 62.99
C ILE A 11 -55.54 -17.91 63.61
N GLU A 12 -54.45 -18.37 63.01
CA GLU A 12 -53.11 -17.87 63.28
C GLU A 12 -52.95 -16.50 62.61
N GLY A 13 -52.61 -15.48 63.39
CA GLY A 13 -52.35 -14.13 62.89
C GLY A 13 -51.14 -14.12 61.97
N SER A 14 -51.38 -14.09 60.66
CA SER A 14 -50.35 -13.82 59.67
C SER A 14 -50.16 -12.30 59.56
N SER A 15 -48.93 -11.85 59.86
CA SER A 15 -48.52 -10.45 59.79
C SER A 15 -48.17 -9.98 58.37
N ALA A 16 -48.42 -10.80 57.34
CA ALA A 16 -48.24 -10.44 55.94
C ALA A 16 -49.60 -10.10 55.30
N MET A 17 -49.77 -8.84 54.88
CA MET A 17 -51.02 -8.33 54.25
C MET A 17 -51.16 -8.72 52.78
N ILE A 18 -50.15 -9.36 52.19
CA ILE A 18 -50.23 -9.99 50.87
C ILE A 18 -50.39 -11.50 51.13
N PRO A 19 -51.41 -12.18 50.58
CA PRO A 19 -51.59 -13.61 50.78
C PRO A 19 -50.30 -14.36 50.39
N ASP A 20 -49.85 -15.30 51.22
CA ASP A 20 -48.60 -16.08 51.07
C ASP A 20 -48.46 -16.78 49.69
N GLY A 21 -49.53 -16.87 48.89
CA GLY A 21 -49.49 -17.35 47.50
C GLY A 21 -49.02 -16.32 46.46
N ALA A 22 -49.08 -15.02 46.76
CA ALA A 22 -48.74 -13.92 45.84
C ALA A 22 -47.32 -13.37 46.06
N VAL A 23 -46.71 -13.60 47.23
CA VAL A 23 -45.27 -13.38 47.44
C VAL A 23 -44.49 -14.61 46.95
N GLN A 24 -44.67 -14.99 45.69
CA GLN A 24 -43.59 -15.70 45.01
C GLN A 24 -42.45 -14.71 44.87
N ARG A 25 -41.59 -14.64 45.90
CA ARG A 25 -40.26 -14.02 45.87
C ARG A 25 -39.71 -14.21 44.47
N ALA A 26 -39.68 -13.16 43.65
CA ALA A 26 -39.35 -13.16 42.23
C ALA A 26 -38.53 -14.40 41.86
N THR A 27 -39.20 -15.51 41.58
CA THR A 27 -38.52 -16.80 41.53
C THR A 27 -37.82 -16.76 40.21
N LEU A 28 -36.49 -16.75 40.25
CA LEU A 28 -35.65 -16.86 39.07
C LEU A 28 -36.22 -17.97 38.16
N PRO A 29 -36.08 -17.82 36.82
CA PRO A 29 -36.71 -18.74 35.87
C PRO A 29 -36.47 -20.19 36.28
N THR A 30 -37.49 -21.04 36.12
CA THR A 30 -37.36 -22.46 36.44
C THR A 30 -36.14 -23.05 35.71
N THR A 31 -35.49 -24.05 36.32
CA THR A 31 -34.20 -24.64 35.85
C THR A 31 -34.20 -25.08 34.38
N ASN A 32 -35.37 -25.33 33.79
CA ASN A 32 -35.51 -25.64 32.37
C ASN A 32 -35.46 -24.39 31.47
N VAL A 33 -36.06 -23.27 31.91
CA VAL A 33 -35.99 -21.99 31.20
C VAL A 33 -34.56 -21.45 31.23
N ALA A 34 -33.88 -21.53 32.38
CA ALA A 34 -32.46 -21.18 32.49
C ALA A 34 -31.53 -22.03 31.58
N ARG A 35 -31.90 -23.27 31.29
CA ARG A 35 -31.12 -24.17 30.42
C ARG A 35 -31.29 -23.87 28.93
N ASP A 36 -32.51 -23.58 28.48
CA ASP A 36 -32.74 -23.15 27.09
C ASP A 36 -32.23 -21.72 26.84
N MET A 37 -32.27 -20.88 27.87
CA MET A 37 -31.67 -19.55 27.89
C MET A 37 -30.14 -19.54 27.67
N MET A 38 -29.41 -20.58 28.10
CA MET A 38 -27.96 -20.69 27.88
C MET A 38 -27.58 -21.02 26.43
N LYS A 39 -28.50 -21.52 25.61
CA LYS A 39 -28.22 -21.92 24.21
C LYS A 39 -28.22 -20.74 23.23
N ASN A 40 -28.91 -19.66 23.59
CA ASN A 40 -29.19 -18.53 22.70
C ASN A 40 -28.22 -17.33 22.88
N GLY A 41 -27.19 -17.49 23.71
CA GLY A 41 -26.20 -16.44 23.99
C GLY A 41 -26.63 -15.47 25.09
N ALA A 42 -25.64 -14.81 25.71
CA ALA A 42 -25.84 -13.99 26.91
C ALA A 42 -26.72 -12.75 26.68
N GLU A 43 -26.72 -12.18 25.47
CA GLU A 43 -27.55 -11.02 25.12
C GLU A 43 -29.04 -11.38 25.00
N GLU A 44 -29.36 -12.47 24.29
CA GLU A 44 -30.75 -12.94 24.19
C GLU A 44 -31.31 -13.39 25.54
N HIS A 45 -30.45 -13.97 26.38
CA HIS A 45 -30.80 -14.31 27.76
C HIS A 45 -31.25 -13.09 28.58
N LEU A 46 -30.49 -11.99 28.51
CA LEU A 46 -30.81 -10.76 29.24
C LEU A 46 -32.10 -10.11 28.72
N ARG A 47 -32.31 -10.10 27.40
CA ARG A 47 -33.56 -9.59 26.80
C ARG A 47 -34.78 -10.37 27.26
N LEU A 48 -34.71 -11.70 27.24
CA LEU A 48 -35.81 -12.53 27.72
C LEU A 48 -36.06 -12.32 29.23
N ALA A 49 -35.00 -12.19 30.03
CA ALA A 49 -35.11 -11.89 31.45
C ALA A 49 -35.79 -10.52 31.71
N ILE A 50 -35.47 -9.50 30.90
CA ILE A 50 -36.14 -8.19 30.95
C ILE A 50 -37.62 -8.33 30.64
N GLN A 51 -37.98 -9.04 29.57
CA GLN A 51 -39.37 -9.24 29.18
C GLN A 51 -40.17 -9.96 30.28
N MET A 52 -39.64 -11.07 30.80
CA MET A 52 -40.29 -11.80 31.90
C MET A 52 -40.42 -10.95 33.16
N ALA A 53 -39.43 -10.10 33.46
CA ALA A 53 -39.49 -9.18 34.57
C ALA A 53 -40.60 -8.13 34.38
N GLN A 54 -40.74 -7.56 33.18
CA GLN A 54 -41.80 -6.61 32.85
C GLN A 54 -43.20 -7.24 32.94
N GLU A 55 -43.38 -8.45 32.40
CA GLU A 55 -44.65 -9.18 32.49
C GLU A 55 -45.06 -9.44 33.95
N ARG A 56 -44.10 -9.83 34.80
CA ARG A 56 -44.36 -10.02 36.23
C ARG A 56 -44.68 -8.72 36.95
N ALA A 57 -44.07 -7.61 36.59
CA ALA A 57 -44.37 -6.31 37.18
C ALA A 57 -45.80 -5.86 36.84
N LEU A 58 -46.26 -6.10 35.61
CA LEU A 58 -47.65 -5.82 35.21
C LEU A 58 -48.65 -6.69 35.98
N GLN A 59 -48.32 -7.97 36.20
CA GLN A 59 -49.15 -8.86 37.02
C GLN A 59 -49.21 -8.39 38.47
N TYR A 60 -48.05 -8.02 39.06
CA TYR A 60 -47.99 -7.49 40.41
C TYR A 60 -48.80 -6.21 40.57
N GLN A 61 -48.67 -5.28 39.63
CA GLN A 61 -49.46 -4.04 39.60
C GLN A 61 -50.97 -4.36 39.57
N SER A 62 -51.41 -5.26 38.69
CA SER A 62 -52.81 -5.66 38.62
C SER A 62 -53.34 -6.26 39.94
N ILE A 63 -52.52 -6.99 40.68
CA ILE A 63 -52.90 -7.58 41.98
C ILE A 63 -53.02 -6.47 43.04
N VAL A 64 -52.06 -5.56 43.08
CA VAL A 64 -52.07 -4.42 44.01
C VAL A 64 -53.27 -3.51 43.75
N ASP A 65 -53.58 -3.22 42.48
CA ASP A 65 -54.71 -2.38 42.09
C ASP A 65 -56.04 -3.03 42.52
N GLN A 66 -56.22 -4.34 42.28
CA GLN A 66 -57.43 -5.07 42.72
C GLN A 66 -57.59 -5.07 44.25
N GLU A 67 -56.51 -5.28 44.98
CA GLU A 67 -56.52 -5.29 46.44
C GLU A 67 -56.75 -3.88 47.01
N ALA A 68 -56.20 -2.86 46.38
CA ALA A 68 -56.44 -1.45 46.73
C ALA A 68 -57.90 -1.06 46.50
N GLU A 69 -58.50 -1.44 45.37
CA GLU A 69 -59.92 -1.22 45.09
C GLU A 69 -60.81 -1.95 46.12
N ARG A 70 -60.47 -3.19 46.49
CA ARG A 70 -61.19 -3.95 47.52
C ARG A 70 -61.14 -3.24 48.87
N LEU A 71 -59.96 -2.81 49.30
CA LEU A 71 -59.77 -2.11 50.57
C LEU A 71 -60.46 -0.73 50.55
N GLN A 72 -60.47 -0.03 49.42
CA GLN A 72 -61.18 1.23 49.27
C GLN A 72 -62.71 1.05 49.40
N ALA A 73 -63.27 0.03 48.73
CA ALA A 73 -64.68 -0.29 48.87
C ALA A 73 -65.07 -0.69 50.30
N GLU A 74 -64.16 -1.37 51.03
CA GLU A 74 -64.36 -1.70 52.44
C GLU A 74 -64.34 -0.45 53.33
N ILE A 75 -63.44 0.51 53.07
CA ILE A 75 -63.42 1.82 53.75
C ILE A 75 -64.75 2.55 53.54
N ASP A 76 -65.21 2.63 52.29
CA ASP A 76 -66.44 3.33 51.93
C ASP A 76 -67.68 2.67 52.57
N ALA A 77 -67.69 1.34 52.70
CA ALA A 77 -68.77 0.58 53.33
C ALA A 77 -68.77 0.65 54.87
N LEU A 78 -67.59 0.83 55.48
CA LEU A 78 -67.43 0.93 56.93
C LEU A 78 -68.00 2.26 57.47
N GLY A 79 -67.76 3.37 56.76
CA GLY A 79 -68.19 4.71 57.19
C GLY A 79 -67.67 5.04 58.59
N ASP A 80 -68.56 5.50 59.48
CA ASP A 80 -68.22 5.82 60.89
C ASP A 80 -68.25 4.62 61.84
N LYS A 81 -68.40 3.38 61.33
CA LYS A 81 -68.45 2.18 62.19
C LYS A 81 -67.06 1.76 62.62
N GLU A 82 -66.92 1.24 63.83
CA GLU A 82 -65.65 0.65 64.27
C GLU A 82 -65.36 -0.65 63.50
N PRO A 83 -64.16 -0.81 62.94
CA PRO A 83 -63.78 -2.03 62.23
C PRO A 83 -63.53 -3.19 63.21
N GLU A 84 -63.88 -4.40 62.80
CA GLU A 84 -63.37 -5.62 63.43
C GLU A 84 -61.89 -5.82 63.03
N GLY A 85 -60.98 -5.23 63.80
CA GLY A 85 -59.53 -5.39 63.61
C GLY A 85 -58.82 -4.16 63.03
N MET A 86 -57.70 -4.36 62.31
CA MET A 86 -56.94 -3.25 61.73
C MET A 86 -57.79 -2.50 60.70
N HIS A 87 -57.84 -1.17 60.83
CA HIS A 87 -58.63 -0.32 59.96
C HIS A 87 -58.19 -0.52 58.49
N PRO A 88 -59.13 -0.71 57.53
CA PRO A 88 -58.81 -1.00 56.14
C PRO A 88 -57.94 0.10 55.49
N GLY A 89 -58.08 1.36 55.91
CA GLY A 89 -57.18 2.45 55.51
C GLY A 89 -55.71 2.26 55.95
N GLN A 90 -55.44 1.65 57.11
CA GLN A 90 -54.07 1.32 57.52
C GLN A 90 -53.52 0.14 56.69
N ARG A 91 -54.36 -0.83 56.33
CA ARG A 91 -53.98 -1.93 55.42
C ARG A 91 -53.65 -1.41 54.03
N LEU A 92 -54.45 -0.48 53.51
CA LEU A 92 -54.22 0.17 52.21
C LEU A 92 -52.89 0.94 52.21
N LEU A 93 -52.61 1.69 53.29
CA LEU A 93 -51.33 2.38 53.43
C LEU A 93 -50.13 1.41 53.47
N GLY A 94 -50.29 0.28 54.17
CA GLY A 94 -49.28 -0.80 54.19
C GLY A 94 -49.05 -1.40 52.81
N LEU A 95 -50.13 -1.73 52.08
CA LEU A 95 -50.07 -2.27 50.73
C LEU A 95 -49.34 -1.31 49.77
N ILE A 96 -49.66 -0.02 49.80
CA ILE A 96 -49.01 1.00 48.97
C ILE A 96 -47.52 1.11 49.33
N SER A 97 -47.17 1.05 50.62
CA SER A 97 -45.78 1.11 51.07
C SER A 97 -44.98 -0.10 50.59
N ASP A 98 -45.53 -1.31 50.73
CA ASP A 98 -44.90 -2.54 50.26
C ASP A 98 -44.73 -2.54 48.73
N ALA A 99 -45.74 -2.06 48.00
CA ALA A 99 -45.68 -1.89 46.55
C ALA A 99 -44.59 -0.89 46.13
N ALA A 100 -44.43 0.22 46.86
CA ALA A 100 -43.37 1.18 46.61
C ALA A 100 -41.97 0.58 46.82
N TYR A 101 -41.76 -0.22 47.88
CA TYR A 101 -40.50 -0.92 48.10
C TYR A 101 -40.21 -1.94 46.99
N TYR A 102 -41.22 -2.74 46.60
CA TYR A 102 -41.09 -3.70 45.52
C TYR A 102 -40.72 -3.04 44.20
N MET A 103 -41.41 -1.96 43.82
CA MET A 103 -41.13 -1.22 42.58
C MET A 103 -39.72 -0.62 42.58
N ASN A 104 -39.24 -0.10 43.72
CA ASN A 104 -37.90 0.47 43.80
C ASN A 104 -36.79 -0.60 43.65
N ASP A 105 -36.96 -1.77 44.28
CA ASP A 105 -36.05 -2.92 44.09
C ASP A 105 -36.10 -3.43 42.64
N PHE A 106 -37.31 -3.51 42.06
CA PHE A 106 -37.51 -3.91 40.67
C PHE A 106 -36.80 -2.99 39.68
N ILE A 107 -36.97 -1.67 39.81
CA ILE A 107 -36.30 -0.67 38.96
C ILE A 107 -34.78 -0.78 39.10
N SER A 108 -34.28 -0.95 40.32
CA SER A 108 -32.84 -1.08 40.58
C SER A 108 -32.24 -2.33 39.91
N ARG A 109 -32.95 -3.47 39.98
CA ARG A 109 -32.53 -4.71 39.33
C ARG A 109 -32.58 -4.61 37.81
N LEU A 110 -33.64 -4.02 37.25
CA LEU A 110 -33.73 -3.77 35.81
C LEU A 110 -32.58 -2.87 35.33
N ALA A 111 -32.27 -1.79 36.05
CA ALA A 111 -31.16 -0.92 35.71
C ALA A 111 -29.81 -1.67 35.66
N ALA A 112 -29.56 -2.57 36.61
CA ALA A 112 -28.36 -3.41 36.61
C ALA A 112 -28.30 -4.36 35.40
N ILE A 113 -29.44 -4.95 35.03
CA ILE A 113 -29.55 -5.84 33.87
C ILE A 113 -29.25 -5.06 32.59
N TYR A 114 -29.85 -3.88 32.40
CA TYR A 114 -29.61 -3.03 31.22
C TYR A 114 -28.15 -2.57 31.12
N GLN A 115 -27.53 -2.19 32.23
CA GLN A 115 -26.09 -1.84 32.26
C GLN A 115 -25.21 -3.03 31.86
N SER A 116 -25.58 -4.25 32.27
CA SER A 116 -24.84 -5.46 31.89
C SER A 116 -24.97 -5.77 30.39
N GLU A 117 -26.17 -5.60 29.81
CA GLU A 117 -26.42 -5.77 28.38
C GLU A 117 -25.60 -4.77 27.54
N GLN A 118 -25.58 -3.50 27.95
CA GLN A 118 -24.79 -2.47 27.27
C GLN A 118 -23.29 -2.80 27.26
N LYS A 119 -22.75 -3.29 28.39
CA LYS A 119 -21.35 -3.72 28.48
C LYS A 119 -21.05 -4.91 27.58
N LEU A 120 -21.95 -5.88 27.51
CA LEU A 120 -21.80 -7.04 26.61
C LEU A 120 -21.77 -6.59 25.15
N ARG A 121 -22.72 -5.73 24.73
CA ARG A 121 -22.73 -5.17 23.37
C ARG A 121 -21.44 -4.42 23.02
N GLN A 122 -20.91 -3.63 23.95
CA GLN A 122 -19.64 -2.94 23.76
C GLN A 122 -18.45 -3.91 23.67
N GLY A 123 -18.47 -5.00 24.44
CA GLY A 123 -17.48 -6.07 24.37
C GLY A 123 -17.49 -6.77 23.01
N ASP A 124 -18.68 -7.16 22.54
CA ASP A 124 -18.85 -7.82 21.24
C ASP A 124 -18.43 -6.92 20.08
N GLU A 125 -18.74 -5.62 20.14
CA GLU A 125 -18.30 -4.68 19.11
C GLU A 125 -16.77 -4.54 19.09
N LYS A 126 -16.12 -4.49 20.26
CA LYS A 126 -14.65 -4.49 20.35
C LYS A 126 -14.04 -5.77 19.76
N LEU A 127 -14.64 -6.93 20.03
CA LEU A 127 -14.20 -8.19 19.45
C LEU A 127 -14.34 -8.19 17.92
N ARG A 128 -15.46 -7.68 17.39
CA ARG A 128 -15.65 -7.52 15.93
C ARG A 128 -14.63 -6.56 15.32
N GLN A 129 -14.35 -5.43 15.97
CA GLN A 129 -13.34 -4.47 15.52
C GLN A 129 -11.94 -5.09 15.53
N SER A 130 -11.59 -5.81 16.59
CA SER A 130 -10.31 -6.52 16.67
C SER A 130 -10.18 -7.59 15.57
N ALA A 131 -11.23 -8.36 15.31
CA ALA A 131 -11.26 -9.36 14.23
C ALA A 131 -11.09 -8.71 12.85
N ARG A 132 -11.73 -7.56 12.59
CA ARG A 132 -11.55 -6.80 11.34
C ARG A 132 -10.11 -6.31 11.18
N GLN A 133 -9.50 -5.77 12.23
CA GLN A 133 -8.10 -5.33 12.19
C GLN A 133 -7.14 -6.51 11.96
N GLN A 134 -7.41 -7.66 12.58
CA GLN A 134 -6.61 -8.86 12.36
C GLN A 134 -6.76 -9.37 10.92
N ALA A 135 -7.97 -9.40 10.38
CA ALA A 135 -8.20 -9.79 8.98
C ALA A 135 -7.50 -8.85 8.00
N PHE A 136 -7.49 -7.55 8.28
CA PHE A 136 -6.74 -6.57 7.48
C PHE A 136 -5.23 -6.83 7.51
N LYS A 137 -4.66 -7.04 8.71
CA LYS A 137 -3.23 -7.38 8.87
C LYS A 137 -2.87 -8.70 8.19
N GLU A 138 -3.77 -9.69 8.25
CA GLU A 138 -3.56 -10.98 7.59
C GLU A 138 -3.61 -10.85 6.07
N ALA A 139 -4.52 -10.03 5.53
CA ALA A 139 -4.57 -9.73 4.10
C ALA A 139 -3.29 -9.02 3.63
N GLU A 140 -2.82 -8.01 4.36
CA GLU A 140 -1.55 -7.32 4.06
C GLU A 140 -0.35 -8.29 4.12
N ALA A 141 -0.32 -9.19 5.11
CA ALA A 141 0.73 -10.20 5.22
C ALA A 141 0.70 -11.21 4.06
N ARG A 142 -0.50 -11.60 3.59
CA ARG A 142 -0.67 -12.48 2.43
C ARG A 142 -0.18 -11.82 1.14
N GLU A 143 -0.51 -10.55 0.92
CA GLU A 143 -0.04 -9.78 -0.24
C GLU A 143 1.49 -9.64 -0.24
N LYS A 144 2.09 -9.30 0.92
CA LYS A 144 3.56 -9.26 1.05
C LYS A 144 4.21 -10.62 0.78
N LEU A 145 3.60 -11.70 1.23
CA LEU A 145 4.09 -13.05 0.98
C LEU A 145 4.00 -13.42 -0.51
N GLU A 146 2.94 -13.02 -1.19
CA GLU A 146 2.78 -13.21 -2.64
C GLU A 146 3.84 -12.44 -3.44
N LEU A 147 4.08 -11.16 -3.10
CA LEU A 147 5.14 -10.36 -3.70
C LEU A 147 6.53 -10.98 -3.46
N ALA A 148 6.82 -11.42 -2.24
CA ALA A 148 8.07 -12.09 -1.93
C ALA A 148 8.24 -13.40 -2.72
N ARG A 149 7.16 -14.15 -2.93
CA ARG A 149 7.16 -15.37 -3.74
C ARG A 149 7.45 -15.07 -5.21
N LEU A 150 6.83 -14.04 -5.78
CA LEU A 150 7.09 -13.60 -7.16
C LEU A 150 8.55 -13.17 -7.34
N GLN A 151 9.10 -12.40 -6.39
CA GLN A 151 10.52 -12.02 -6.42
C GLN A 151 11.44 -13.24 -6.33
N ALA A 152 11.12 -14.21 -5.48
CA ALA A 152 11.88 -15.45 -5.38
C ALA A 152 11.82 -16.27 -6.68
N GLU A 153 10.66 -16.33 -7.33
CA GLU A 153 10.49 -17.00 -8.62
C GLU A 153 11.30 -16.30 -9.74
N GLN A 154 11.27 -14.96 -9.80
CA GLN A 154 12.07 -14.19 -10.75
C GLN A 154 13.57 -14.43 -10.55
N ARG A 155 14.05 -14.38 -9.30
CA ARG A 155 15.45 -14.73 -8.98
C ARG A 155 15.78 -16.17 -9.34
N GLY A 156 14.86 -17.11 -9.12
CA GLY A 156 15.02 -18.50 -9.54
C GLY A 156 15.23 -18.63 -11.04
N LYS A 157 14.38 -17.98 -11.85
CA LYS A 157 14.50 -17.95 -13.32
C LYS A 157 15.81 -17.31 -13.78
N GLU A 158 16.24 -16.22 -13.14
CA GLU A 158 17.52 -15.57 -13.44
C GLU A 158 18.70 -16.51 -13.17
N ILE A 159 18.69 -17.21 -12.02
CA ILE A 159 19.72 -18.19 -11.67
C ILE A 159 19.74 -19.34 -12.69
N GLU A 160 18.59 -19.87 -13.08
CA GLU A 160 18.50 -20.92 -14.10
C GLU A 160 19.05 -20.47 -15.45
N TYR A 161 18.70 -19.25 -15.89
CA TYR A 161 19.24 -18.66 -17.11
C TYR A 161 20.76 -18.54 -17.06
N ARG A 162 21.30 -18.04 -15.93
CA ARG A 162 22.75 -17.92 -15.73
C ARG A 162 23.45 -19.27 -15.75
N ILE A 163 22.92 -20.28 -15.05
CA ILE A 163 23.47 -21.65 -15.07
C ILE A 163 23.47 -22.21 -16.49
N GLY A 164 22.39 -22.00 -17.25
CA GLY A 164 22.30 -22.41 -18.65
C GLY A 164 23.33 -21.71 -19.54
N ALA A 165 23.52 -20.39 -19.36
CA ALA A 165 24.52 -19.60 -20.07
C ALA A 165 25.95 -20.06 -19.73
N ASP A 166 26.24 -20.31 -18.45
CA ASP A 166 27.53 -20.81 -17.97
C ASP A 166 27.83 -22.21 -18.54
N ALA A 167 26.84 -23.09 -18.63
CA ALA A 167 26.98 -24.40 -19.25
C ALA A 167 27.24 -24.31 -20.77
N ARG A 168 26.70 -23.30 -21.47
CA ARG A 168 27.06 -23.01 -22.87
C ARG A 168 28.49 -22.50 -22.96
N ALA A 169 28.87 -21.52 -22.14
CA ALA A 169 30.20 -20.94 -22.10
C ALA A 169 31.28 -22.02 -21.86
N ALA A 170 31.07 -22.88 -20.87
CA ALA A 170 32.00 -23.97 -20.54
C ALA A 170 32.22 -24.92 -21.72
N ARG A 171 31.17 -25.24 -22.51
CA ARG A 171 31.29 -26.09 -23.70
C ARG A 171 32.10 -25.44 -24.80
N VAL A 172 31.90 -24.14 -25.05
CA VAL A 172 32.65 -23.37 -26.05
C VAL A 172 34.12 -23.29 -25.67
N ILE A 173 34.41 -22.94 -24.41
CA ILE A 173 35.78 -22.86 -23.89
C ILE A 173 36.48 -24.23 -23.98
N ALA A 174 35.80 -25.32 -23.59
CA ALA A 174 36.34 -26.67 -23.68
C ALA A 174 36.58 -27.15 -25.13
N ALA A 175 35.82 -26.65 -26.11
CA ALA A 175 36.06 -26.91 -27.52
C ALA A 175 37.29 -26.14 -28.02
N ALA A 176 37.41 -24.87 -27.67
CA ALA A 176 38.54 -24.01 -28.03
C ALA A 176 39.88 -24.55 -27.48
N ILE A 177 39.89 -25.01 -26.22
CA ILE A 177 41.08 -25.64 -25.62
C ILE A 177 41.46 -26.91 -26.38
N ARG A 178 40.49 -27.75 -26.78
CA ARG A 178 40.76 -28.95 -27.56
C ARG A 178 41.33 -28.64 -28.95
N MET A 179 40.89 -27.58 -29.60
CA MET A 179 41.45 -27.12 -30.87
C MET A 179 42.89 -26.63 -30.70
N ARG A 180 43.18 -25.92 -29.60
CA ARG A 180 44.56 -25.53 -29.23
C ARG A 180 45.47 -26.74 -28.99
N GLU A 181 45.00 -27.73 -28.25
CA GLU A 181 45.75 -28.97 -27.95
C GLU A 181 46.05 -29.79 -29.22
N ARG A 182 45.25 -29.64 -30.27
CA ARG A 182 45.48 -30.24 -31.59
C ARG A 182 46.35 -29.38 -32.50
N GLU A 183 46.88 -28.27 -32.01
CA GLU A 183 47.65 -27.27 -32.77
C GLU A 183 46.85 -26.67 -33.96
N GLU A 184 45.51 -26.72 -33.91
CA GLU A 184 44.64 -26.16 -34.96
C GLU A 184 44.49 -24.63 -34.83
N LEU A 185 44.61 -24.08 -33.61
CA LEU A 185 44.56 -22.64 -33.33
C LEU A 185 45.68 -22.23 -32.36
N ASP A 186 46.22 -21.04 -32.58
CA ASP A 186 47.16 -20.35 -31.69
C ASP A 186 46.45 -19.65 -30.52
N ASP A 187 47.21 -19.14 -29.55
CA ASP A 187 46.64 -18.51 -28.35
C ASP A 187 45.74 -17.30 -28.68
N ILE A 188 46.03 -16.58 -29.78
CA ILE A 188 45.21 -15.48 -30.29
C ILE A 188 43.91 -16.01 -30.92
N GLY A 189 44.01 -16.99 -31.82
CA GLY A 189 42.86 -17.60 -32.48
C GLY A 189 41.92 -18.32 -31.52
N VAL A 190 42.43 -18.89 -30.42
CA VAL A 190 41.60 -19.47 -29.35
C VAL A 190 40.76 -18.41 -28.66
N ALA A 191 41.34 -17.24 -28.36
CA ALA A 191 40.61 -16.12 -27.79
C ALA A 191 39.55 -15.60 -28.77
N GLU A 192 39.93 -15.40 -30.04
CA GLU A 192 39.02 -14.95 -31.09
C GLU A 192 37.86 -15.94 -31.32
N TYR A 193 38.14 -17.25 -31.31
CA TYR A 193 37.12 -18.28 -31.47
C TYR A 193 36.09 -18.24 -30.34
N ILE A 194 36.53 -18.02 -29.09
CA ILE A 194 35.62 -17.92 -27.93
C ILE A 194 34.74 -16.65 -28.05
N GLU A 195 35.33 -15.52 -28.44
CA GLU A 195 34.60 -14.25 -28.60
C GLU A 195 33.60 -14.28 -29.76
N ARG A 196 33.97 -14.87 -30.91
CA ARG A 196 33.07 -15.03 -32.07
C ARG A 196 31.82 -15.85 -31.74
N GLN A 197 31.88 -16.70 -30.71
CA GLN A 197 30.73 -17.47 -30.24
C GLN A 197 29.89 -16.71 -29.19
N GLY A 198 30.25 -15.47 -28.87
CA GLY A 198 29.60 -14.59 -27.89
C GLY A 198 29.84 -15.02 -26.45
N VAL A 199 30.97 -15.70 -26.17
CA VAL A 199 31.37 -16.11 -24.83
C VAL A 199 32.57 -15.29 -24.41
N SER A 200 32.60 -14.83 -23.15
CA SER A 200 33.75 -14.09 -22.61
C SER A 200 34.96 -14.99 -22.48
N VAL A 201 36.13 -14.49 -22.89
CA VAL A 201 37.40 -15.24 -22.82
C VAL A 201 37.86 -15.33 -21.37
N PRO A 202 38.15 -16.52 -20.83
CA PRO A 202 38.74 -16.67 -19.50
C PRO A 202 40.03 -15.88 -19.37
N ALA A 203 40.23 -15.21 -18.23
CA ALA A 203 41.37 -14.32 -17.99
C ALA A 203 42.74 -14.96 -18.30
N ILE A 204 42.90 -16.25 -18.04
CA ILE A 204 44.14 -16.99 -18.34
C ILE A 204 44.40 -17.08 -19.84
N LEU A 205 43.36 -17.32 -20.65
CA LEU A 205 43.47 -17.40 -22.11
C LEU A 205 43.67 -15.99 -22.70
N ALA A 206 42.96 -14.98 -22.17
CA ALA A 206 43.13 -13.59 -22.56
C ALA A 206 44.56 -13.08 -22.30
N ALA A 207 45.14 -13.38 -21.14
CA ALA A 207 46.52 -13.00 -20.82
C ALA A 207 47.55 -13.68 -21.73
N ARG A 208 47.29 -14.91 -22.17
CA ARG A 208 48.15 -15.62 -23.13
C ARG A 208 48.05 -15.02 -24.53
N ALA A 209 46.83 -14.73 -25.00
CA ALA A 209 46.60 -14.04 -26.25
C ALA A 209 47.28 -12.66 -26.26
N ALA A 210 47.13 -11.88 -25.19
CA ALA A 210 47.79 -10.59 -25.03
C ALA A 210 49.32 -10.71 -25.12
N LYS A 211 49.92 -11.71 -24.44
CA LYS A 211 51.36 -11.97 -24.54
C LYS A 211 51.79 -12.34 -25.96
N ALA A 212 50.99 -13.15 -26.66
CA ALA A 212 51.26 -13.50 -28.05
C ALA A 212 51.20 -12.27 -28.97
N ILE A 213 50.23 -11.37 -28.76
CA ILE A 213 50.10 -10.10 -29.49
C ILE A 213 51.32 -9.21 -29.25
N THR A 214 51.77 -9.03 -28.00
CA THR A 214 52.96 -8.22 -27.69
C THR A 214 54.25 -8.74 -28.31
N LEU A 215 54.32 -10.04 -28.63
CA LEU A 215 55.47 -10.64 -29.31
C LEU A 215 55.44 -10.42 -30.83
N LEU A 216 54.26 -10.12 -31.38
CA LEU A 216 54.04 -9.80 -32.79
C LEU A 216 54.22 -8.30 -33.09
N GLU A 217 54.07 -7.44 -32.10
CA GLU A 217 54.20 -5.99 -32.26
C GLU A 217 55.67 -5.60 -32.48
N PRO A 218 56.03 -4.91 -33.57
CA PRO A 218 57.39 -4.46 -33.80
C PRO A 218 57.79 -3.43 -32.72
N PRO A 219 59.02 -3.49 -32.18
CA PRO A 219 59.45 -2.57 -31.14
C PRO A 219 59.36 -1.13 -31.63
N VAL A 220 58.70 -0.28 -30.86
CA VAL A 220 58.66 1.16 -31.12
C VAL A 220 60.08 1.70 -30.93
N SER A 221 60.61 2.36 -31.95
CA SER A 221 61.93 3.00 -31.86
C SER A 221 61.75 4.33 -31.13
N ASP A 222 62.42 4.51 -29.99
CA ASP A 222 62.45 5.77 -29.22
C ASP A 222 63.23 6.90 -29.94
N VAL A 223 63.45 6.82 -31.25
CA VAL A 223 64.26 7.77 -32.03
C VAL A 223 63.41 8.94 -32.60
N ASN A 224 62.27 9.24 -31.96
CA ASN A 224 61.40 10.36 -32.34
C ASN A 224 61.41 11.47 -31.28
N ASP A 225 62.60 11.92 -30.90
CA ASP A 225 62.74 13.23 -30.27
C ASP A 225 62.53 14.29 -31.36
N VAL A 226 61.31 14.85 -31.43
CA VAL A 226 61.05 16.03 -32.26
C VAL A 226 61.75 17.21 -31.57
N ASP A 227 62.78 17.74 -32.23
CA ASP A 227 63.54 18.89 -31.73
C ASP A 227 62.62 20.11 -31.57
N ASP A 228 62.76 20.85 -30.47
CA ASP A 228 61.99 22.06 -30.18
C ASP A 228 62.11 23.06 -31.34
N GLU A 229 63.25 23.10 -32.02
CA GLU A 229 63.49 23.98 -33.17
C GLU A 229 62.69 23.58 -34.41
N GLN A 230 62.41 22.28 -34.58
CA GLN A 230 61.51 21.79 -35.61
C GLN A 230 60.05 22.13 -35.29
N LEU A 231 59.65 21.97 -34.02
CA LEU A 231 58.31 22.32 -33.55
C LEU A 231 58.04 23.82 -33.73
N ASP A 232 59.01 24.68 -33.42
CA ASP A 232 58.91 26.13 -33.54
C ASP A 232 58.79 26.59 -35.01
N LYS A 233 59.47 25.87 -35.91
CA LYS A 233 59.37 26.10 -37.36
C LYS A 233 57.99 25.72 -37.89
N GLU A 234 57.49 24.54 -37.53
CA GLU A 234 56.17 24.05 -37.94
C GLU A 234 55.04 24.93 -37.37
N ALA A 235 55.19 25.42 -36.13
CA ALA A 235 54.26 26.36 -35.50
C ALA A 235 54.20 27.70 -36.25
N ARG A 236 55.34 28.24 -36.70
CA ARG A 236 55.39 29.48 -37.51
C ARG A 236 54.76 29.27 -38.88
N GLU A 237 55.05 28.16 -39.55
CA GLU A 237 54.44 27.82 -40.83
C GLU A 237 52.90 27.71 -40.69
N PHE A 238 52.43 27.06 -39.63
CA PHE A 238 51.00 26.97 -39.33
C PHE A 238 50.37 28.33 -39.03
N ALA A 239 51.03 29.20 -38.25
CA ALA A 239 50.55 30.55 -37.96
C ALA A 239 50.43 31.40 -39.24
N THR A 240 51.37 31.27 -40.18
CA THR A 240 51.29 31.97 -41.49
C THR A 240 50.17 31.45 -42.37
N LEU A 241 49.90 30.13 -42.35
CA LEU A 241 48.75 29.54 -43.03
C LEU A 241 47.43 30.01 -42.40
N GLN A 242 47.36 30.12 -41.08
CA GLN A 242 46.19 30.59 -40.35
C GLN A 242 45.90 32.08 -40.64
N ALA A 243 46.94 32.91 -40.81
CA ALA A 243 46.78 34.32 -41.19
C ALA A 243 46.17 34.50 -42.60
N ASN A 244 46.47 33.59 -43.53
CA ASN A 244 45.92 33.59 -44.89
C ASN A 244 44.59 32.81 -45.01
N HIS A 245 44.19 32.07 -43.98
CA HIS A 245 42.98 31.26 -43.94
C HIS A 245 41.68 32.03 -44.22
N PRO A 246 41.47 33.29 -43.76
CA PRO A 246 40.25 34.04 -44.06
C PRO A 246 40.09 34.37 -45.55
N GLN A 247 41.19 34.74 -46.22
CA GLN A 247 41.19 34.99 -47.66
C GLN A 247 40.96 33.69 -48.44
N TRP A 248 41.66 32.62 -48.07
CA TRP A 248 41.48 31.30 -48.69
C TRP A 248 40.05 30.76 -48.53
N LEU A 249 39.42 30.95 -47.37
CA LEU A 249 38.02 30.59 -47.15
C LEU A 249 37.07 31.43 -48.00
N ALA A 250 37.32 32.74 -48.13
CA ALA A 250 36.50 33.61 -48.97
C ALA A 250 36.58 33.22 -50.45
N GLU A 251 37.79 32.93 -50.94
CA GLU A 251 38.03 32.44 -52.30
C GLU A 251 37.33 31.08 -52.53
N ARG A 252 37.53 30.10 -51.64
CA ARG A 252 36.84 28.80 -51.78
C ARG A 252 35.32 28.90 -51.70
N ARG A 253 34.78 29.82 -50.89
CA ARG A 253 33.33 30.05 -50.84
C ARG A 253 32.81 30.62 -52.16
N ALA A 254 33.55 31.54 -52.78
CA ALA A 254 33.21 32.07 -54.10
C ALA A 254 33.30 31.00 -55.20
N ASP A 255 34.34 30.16 -55.17
CA ASP A 255 34.49 29.04 -56.12
C ASP A 255 33.36 28.02 -55.95
N VAL A 256 33.03 27.65 -54.71
CA VAL A 256 31.93 26.73 -54.42
C VAL A 256 30.60 27.32 -54.86
N ALA A 257 30.33 28.61 -54.59
CA ALA A 257 29.12 29.27 -55.08
C ALA A 257 29.00 29.21 -56.61
N THR A 258 30.10 29.49 -57.31
CA THR A 258 30.16 29.41 -58.78
C THR A 258 29.88 27.99 -59.28
N ILE A 259 30.49 26.97 -58.67
CA ILE A 259 30.27 25.56 -59.02
C ILE A 259 28.82 25.14 -58.74
N VAL A 260 28.27 25.56 -57.60
CA VAL A 260 26.90 25.24 -57.18
C VAL A 260 25.87 25.88 -58.12
N GLU A 261 26.11 27.10 -58.59
CA GLU A 261 25.30 27.77 -59.61
C GLU A 261 25.45 27.12 -60.99
N GLU A 262 26.67 26.87 -61.47
CA GLU A 262 26.93 26.30 -62.81
C GLU A 262 26.32 24.88 -62.96
N LEU A 263 26.41 24.07 -61.91
CA LEU A 263 25.82 22.74 -61.87
C LEU A 263 24.32 22.75 -61.57
N GLY A 264 23.73 23.91 -61.27
CA GLY A 264 22.32 24.03 -60.86
C GLY A 264 22.03 23.24 -59.59
N CYS A 265 23.01 23.15 -58.68
CA CYS A 265 22.93 22.43 -57.42
C CYS A 265 22.45 23.31 -56.25
N GLY A 266 22.40 24.64 -56.43
CA GLY A 266 21.88 25.58 -55.44
C GLY A 266 20.39 25.85 -55.57
N ASP A 267 19.95 26.97 -55.01
CA ASP A 267 18.56 27.47 -54.99
C ASP A 267 18.01 27.73 -56.40
N TYR A 268 18.90 27.98 -57.35
CA TYR A 268 18.60 28.17 -58.76
C TYR A 268 19.05 26.93 -59.55
N ASP A 269 18.22 26.54 -60.51
CA ASP A 269 18.53 25.50 -61.48
C ASP A 269 19.49 26.00 -62.56
N ARG A 270 19.90 25.10 -63.46
CA ARG A 270 20.84 25.40 -64.54
C ARG A 270 20.34 26.45 -65.55
N ASN A 271 19.04 26.74 -65.56
CA ASN A 271 18.43 27.74 -66.42
C ASN A 271 18.31 29.11 -65.73
N GLY A 272 18.77 29.23 -64.49
CA GLY A 272 18.63 30.43 -63.65
C GLY A 272 17.21 30.59 -63.09
N GLU A 273 16.36 29.57 -63.21
CA GLU A 273 15.05 29.56 -62.57
C GLU A 273 15.17 28.96 -61.17
N ARG A 274 14.39 29.48 -60.22
CA ARG A 274 14.43 28.98 -58.86
C ARG A 274 13.89 27.55 -58.80
N LYS A 275 14.56 26.67 -58.06
CA LYS A 275 14.07 25.31 -57.85
C LYS A 275 12.78 25.32 -57.03
N ALA A 276 11.87 24.44 -57.41
CA ALA A 276 10.62 24.22 -56.69
C ALA A 276 10.90 23.74 -55.26
N GLY A 277 10.42 24.49 -54.26
CA GLY A 277 10.58 24.18 -52.84
C GLY A 277 11.65 25.01 -52.11
N GLU A 278 12.41 25.86 -52.82
CA GLU A 278 13.37 26.80 -52.22
C GLU A 278 12.70 28.14 -51.93
N PHE A 279 12.85 28.64 -50.69
CA PHE A 279 12.12 29.81 -50.18
C PHE A 279 12.97 31.07 -50.15
N GLU A 280 12.36 32.25 -50.29
CA GLU A 280 13.08 33.52 -50.15
C GLU A 280 13.62 33.66 -48.72
N ALA A 281 14.86 34.13 -48.59
CA ALA A 281 15.37 34.53 -47.29
C ALA A 281 14.51 35.72 -46.83
N ASN A 282 13.62 35.48 -45.86
CA ASN A 282 12.54 36.34 -45.35
C ASN A 282 11.15 36.19 -46.01
N ASP A 283 10.80 35.01 -46.53
CA ASP A 283 9.39 34.69 -46.79
C ASP A 283 8.63 34.60 -45.44
N GLU A 284 7.97 35.68 -45.02
CA GLU A 284 7.15 35.72 -43.79
C GLU A 284 5.86 34.87 -43.88
N GLU A 285 5.55 34.35 -45.08
CA GLU A 285 4.38 33.51 -45.36
C GLU A 285 4.67 32.00 -45.24
N LEU A 286 5.89 31.66 -44.82
CA LEU A 286 6.32 30.30 -44.50
C LEU A 286 5.68 29.82 -43.19
N ASP A 287 4.61 29.03 -43.31
CA ASP A 287 3.99 28.30 -42.19
C ASP A 287 4.84 27.09 -41.79
N ILE A 288 6.08 27.35 -41.34
CA ILE A 288 6.96 26.33 -40.78
C ILE A 288 6.46 26.06 -39.36
N ASP A 289 5.66 25.00 -39.20
CA ASP A 289 5.20 24.54 -37.90
C ASP A 289 6.39 23.99 -37.08
N PRO A 290 6.93 24.74 -36.09
CA PRO A 290 8.08 24.30 -35.31
C PRO A 290 7.70 23.12 -34.41
N SER A 291 6.41 22.94 -34.11
CA SER A 291 5.90 21.85 -33.28
C SER A 291 5.96 20.50 -34.01
N ALA A 292 5.94 20.49 -35.34
CA ALA A 292 6.05 19.27 -36.14
C ALA A 292 7.39 18.55 -35.92
N THR A 293 8.45 19.26 -35.54
CA THR A 293 9.77 18.69 -35.24
C THR A 293 10.09 18.59 -33.75
N ALA A 294 9.24 19.14 -32.88
CA ALA A 294 9.45 19.18 -31.43
C ALA A 294 9.48 17.78 -30.80
N GLU A 295 8.79 16.79 -31.39
CA GLU A 295 8.81 15.41 -30.91
C GLU A 295 10.18 14.72 -31.14
N ILE A 296 10.93 15.18 -32.14
CA ILE A 296 12.24 14.62 -32.51
C ILE A 296 13.37 15.33 -31.76
N TYR A 297 13.28 16.66 -31.63
CA TYR A 297 14.36 17.49 -31.11
C TYR A 297 14.12 18.03 -29.69
N GLY A 298 12.98 17.71 -29.08
CA GLY A 298 12.58 18.24 -27.78
C GLY A 298 12.06 19.68 -27.89
N ASP A 299 11.28 20.10 -26.90
CA ASP A 299 10.72 21.44 -26.78
C ASP A 299 11.85 22.47 -26.69
N TYR A 300 12.21 23.04 -27.85
CA TYR A 300 13.26 24.05 -27.94
C TYR A 300 12.68 25.37 -27.45
N ASP A 301 12.71 25.60 -26.14
CA ASP A 301 12.33 26.87 -25.55
C ASP A 301 13.35 27.94 -25.95
N ALA A 302 13.03 28.70 -26.99
CA ALA A 302 13.83 29.81 -27.49
C ALA A 302 14.00 30.97 -26.46
N SER A 303 13.38 30.88 -25.27
CA SER A 303 13.58 31.83 -24.18
C SER A 303 14.71 31.46 -23.21
N ASP A 304 15.32 30.27 -23.33
CA ASP A 304 16.49 29.84 -22.54
C ASP A 304 17.83 30.18 -23.21
N ALA A 305 17.85 31.16 -24.13
CA ALA A 305 19.07 31.81 -24.58
C ALA A 305 19.59 32.82 -23.53
N GLY A 306 19.60 32.42 -22.27
CA GLY A 306 20.43 33.04 -21.23
C GLY A 306 21.85 32.56 -21.43
N TYR A 307 22.59 33.21 -22.34
CA TYR A 307 24.04 33.09 -22.41
C TYR A 307 24.60 33.62 -21.08
N ASP A 308 24.66 32.78 -20.06
CA ASP A 308 25.48 33.02 -18.88
C ASP A 308 26.92 32.92 -19.36
N ALA A 309 27.53 34.08 -19.57
CA ALA A 309 28.98 34.19 -19.68
C ALA A 309 29.59 33.91 -18.30
N GLY A 310 29.37 32.69 -17.80
CA GLY A 310 30.09 32.09 -16.72
C GLY A 310 31.44 31.65 -17.27
N ASP A 311 32.47 32.33 -16.80
CA ASP A 311 33.88 32.00 -16.97
C ASP A 311 34.14 30.64 -16.31
N ASP A 312 33.76 29.54 -16.98
CA ASP A 312 34.19 28.19 -16.61
C ASP A 312 35.64 28.04 -17.08
N ASP A 313 36.55 28.59 -16.26
CA ASP A 313 37.97 28.26 -16.25
C ASP A 313 38.09 26.72 -16.22
N ILE A 314 38.35 26.11 -17.37
CA ILE A 314 38.82 24.73 -17.43
C ILE A 314 40.22 24.75 -16.81
N ALA A 315 40.28 24.52 -15.50
CA ALA A 315 41.51 24.35 -14.76
C ALA A 315 42.23 23.09 -15.28
N ILE A 316 43.14 23.29 -16.23
CA ILE A 316 44.14 22.29 -16.60
C ILE A 316 45.21 22.36 -15.50
N GLU A 317 45.18 21.40 -14.57
CA GLU A 317 46.25 21.25 -13.58
C GLU A 317 47.58 20.98 -14.30
N PRO A 318 48.65 21.74 -14.01
CA PRO A 318 49.98 21.43 -14.54
C PRO A 318 50.50 20.13 -13.92
N PRO A 319 51.29 19.33 -14.67
CA PRO A 319 51.86 18.10 -14.15
C PRO A 319 52.78 18.38 -12.96
N GLU A 320 52.73 17.51 -11.94
CA GLU A 320 53.63 17.55 -10.79
C GLU A 320 55.08 17.35 -11.27
N ASP A 321 55.94 18.34 -11.01
CA ASP A 321 57.39 18.24 -11.21
C ASP A 321 58.00 17.21 -10.23
N ASP A 322 58.83 16.30 -10.75
CA ASP A 322 59.78 15.45 -10.00
C ASP A 322 60.95 16.28 -9.42
#